data_AF-A0A506QQW2-F1
#
_entry.id   AF-A0A506QQW2-F1
#
_cell.length_a   1.000
_cell.length_b   1.000
_cell.length_c   1.000
_cell.angle_alpha   90.00
_cell.angle_beta   90.00
_cell.angle_gamma   90.00
#
_symmetry.space_group_name_H-M   'P 1'
#
loop_
_entity.id
_entity.type
_entity.pdbx_description
1 polymer ?
#
loop_
_entity_poly.entity_id
_entity_poly.type
_entity_poly.pdbx_seq_one_letter_code
_entity_poly.pdbx_strand_id
1 'polypeptide(L)'
;MKKYSPSTNAFYDTSINLVIPDDAVKITDKKWSDLLSGQAEGKLIACGADMLPCLTEPPPPTAEELISQAEDKRSRLRAEADAAIQPLQDASDLGIATDDEASQLVAWRKYRVMLMRINVEDTVSIAWPEVPV
;
A
#
# COMPACT_ATOMS: atom_id res chain seq x y z
N MET A 1 -16.13 -14.71 28.60
CA MET A 1 -17.33 -14.24 27.85
C MET A 1 -16.93 -13.04 27.03
N LYS A 2 -17.26 -13.04 25.75
CA LYS A 2 -16.91 -11.96 24.81
C LYS A 2 -17.78 -10.72 25.00
N LYS A 3 -17.13 -9.55 25.03
CA LYS A 3 -17.75 -8.24 25.18
C LYS A 3 -17.11 -7.22 24.23
N TYR A 4 -17.85 -6.17 23.90
CA TYR A 4 -17.39 -5.01 23.15
C TYR A 4 -17.78 -3.74 23.90
N SER A 5 -16.88 -2.77 24.03
CA SER A 5 -17.17 -1.47 24.63
C SER A 5 -17.17 -0.39 23.54
N PRO A 6 -18.30 0.32 23.35
CA PRO A 6 -18.40 1.44 22.43
C PRO A 6 -17.43 2.58 22.73
N SER A 7 -17.28 2.96 24.01
CA SER A 7 -16.44 4.10 24.42
C SER A 7 -14.95 3.91 24.14
N THR A 8 -14.49 2.66 24.15
CA THR A 8 -13.08 2.31 23.89
C THR A 8 -12.87 1.73 22.49
N ASN A 9 -13.95 1.53 21.72
CA ASN A 9 -13.97 0.77 20.47
C ASN A 9 -13.14 -0.52 20.55
N ALA A 10 -13.26 -1.24 21.67
CA ALA A 10 -12.38 -2.36 22.00
C ALA A 10 -13.16 -3.61 22.43
N PHE A 11 -12.49 -4.74 22.24
CA PHE A 11 -12.98 -6.07 22.57
C PHE A 11 -12.41 -6.54 23.92
N TYR A 12 -13.25 -7.20 24.71
CA TYR A 12 -12.92 -7.71 26.03
C TYR A 12 -13.37 -9.16 26.19
N ASP A 13 -12.57 -9.98 26.85
CA ASP A 13 -12.99 -11.29 27.34
C ASP A 13 -12.93 -11.31 28.86
N THR A 14 -14.04 -11.62 29.52
CA THR A 14 -14.10 -11.73 30.98
C THR A 14 -13.16 -12.79 31.58
N SER A 15 -12.59 -13.69 30.79
CA SER A 15 -11.55 -14.63 31.26
C SER A 15 -10.14 -14.05 31.21
N ILE A 16 -9.91 -12.98 30.43
CA ILE A 16 -8.59 -12.38 30.19
C ILE A 16 -8.50 -11.00 30.84
N ASN A 17 -9.55 -10.20 30.72
CA ASN A 17 -9.59 -8.81 31.15
C ASN A 17 -10.23 -8.70 32.54
N LEU A 18 -9.44 -8.23 33.51
CA LEU A 18 -9.91 -7.97 34.88
C LEU A 18 -10.69 -6.66 35.01
N VAL A 19 -10.32 -5.66 34.21
CA VAL A 19 -11.00 -4.35 34.14
C VAL A 19 -11.69 -4.27 32.79
N ILE A 20 -13.02 -4.16 32.83
CA ILE A 20 -13.88 -4.08 31.64
C ILE A 20 -14.77 -2.85 31.84
N PRO A 21 -14.88 -1.96 30.83
CA PRO A 21 -15.77 -0.81 30.90
C PRO A 21 -17.23 -1.19 31.20
N ASP A 22 -17.94 -0.33 31.94
CA ASP A 22 -19.34 -0.56 32.30
C ASP A 22 -20.28 -0.56 31.07
N ASP A 23 -19.90 0.18 30.02
CA ASP A 23 -20.62 0.21 28.75
C ASP A 23 -20.34 -1.02 27.86
N ALA A 24 -19.53 -1.98 28.34
CA ALA A 24 -19.19 -3.17 27.57
C ALA A 24 -20.37 -4.13 27.45
N VAL A 25 -20.93 -4.21 26.25
CA VAL A 25 -22.04 -5.07 25.87
C VAL A 25 -21.56 -6.46 25.49
N LYS A 26 -22.34 -7.48 25.84
CA LYS A 26 -22.04 -8.87 25.47
C LYS A 26 -22.20 -9.07 23.96
N ILE A 27 -21.25 -9.75 23.34
CA ILE A 27 -21.35 -10.23 21.97
C ILE A 27 -21.14 -11.75 21.91
N THR A 28 -21.60 -12.39 20.84
CA THR A 28 -21.42 -13.84 20.65
C THR A 28 -20.00 -14.15 20.19
N ASP A 29 -19.48 -15.34 20.53
CA ASP A 29 -18.19 -15.82 20.01
C ASP A 29 -18.17 -15.84 18.47
N LYS A 30 -19.31 -16.14 17.84
CA LYS A 30 -19.46 -16.04 16.38
C LYS A 30 -19.26 -14.61 15.88
N LYS A 31 -19.99 -13.63 16.43
CA LYS A 31 -19.86 -12.22 16.03
C LYS A 31 -18.42 -11.72 16.23
N TRP A 32 -17.80 -12.09 17.34
CA TRP A 32 -16.39 -11.82 17.60
C TRP A 32 -15.48 -12.42 16.52
N SER A 33 -15.64 -13.71 16.21
CA SER A 33 -14.85 -14.40 15.19
C SER A 33 -15.03 -13.76 13.81
N ASP A 34 -16.27 -13.46 13.41
CA ASP A 34 -16.58 -12.84 12.12
C ASP A 34 -15.91 -11.46 11.98
N LEU A 35 -15.88 -10.67 13.06
CA LEU A 35 -15.22 -9.37 13.10
C LEU A 35 -13.70 -9.49 12.96
N LEU A 36 -13.07 -10.43 13.67
CA LEU A 36 -11.64 -10.67 13.56
C LEU A 36 -11.25 -11.19 12.16
N SER A 37 -12.07 -12.04 11.56
CA SER A 37 -11.88 -12.48 10.17
C SER A 37 -11.95 -11.31 9.21
N GLY A 38 -12.97 -10.45 9.33
CA GLY A 38 -13.07 -9.26 8.48
C GLY A 38 -11.92 -8.27 8.66
N GLN A 39 -11.42 -8.11 9.87
CA GLN A 39 -10.23 -7.30 10.13
C GLN A 39 -8.97 -7.92 9.49
N ALA A 40 -8.82 -9.24 9.54
CA ALA A 40 -7.73 -9.95 8.85
C ALA A 40 -7.83 -9.82 7.32
N GLU A 41 -9.03 -9.61 6.78
CA GLU A 41 -9.29 -9.30 5.37
C GLU A 41 -9.07 -7.80 5.02
N GLY A 42 -8.66 -6.96 5.99
CA GLY A 42 -8.32 -5.56 5.77
C GLY A 42 -9.45 -4.56 6.06
N LYS A 43 -10.59 -5.00 6.58
CA LYS A 43 -11.68 -4.11 7.02
C LYS A 43 -11.35 -3.48 8.38
N LEU A 44 -12.01 -2.38 8.69
CA LEU A 44 -11.95 -1.75 9.99
C LEU A 44 -13.12 -2.22 10.86
N ILE A 45 -12.87 -2.34 12.16
CA ILE A 45 -13.93 -2.56 13.14
C ILE A 45 -14.27 -1.20 13.74
N ALA A 46 -15.54 -0.81 13.59
CA ALA A 46 -16.07 0.45 14.10
C ALA A 46 -17.29 0.22 14.99
N CYS A 47 -17.60 1.23 15.81
CA CYS A 47 -18.86 1.29 16.54
C CYS A 47 -19.99 1.64 15.55
N GLY A 48 -20.93 0.72 15.36
CA GLY A 48 -22.13 0.95 14.58
C GLY A 48 -23.10 1.91 15.27
N ALA A 49 -24.10 2.39 14.53
CA ALA A 49 -25.17 3.25 15.07
C ALA A 49 -26.01 2.56 16.17
N ASP A 50 -25.97 1.23 16.23
CA ASP A 50 -26.60 0.38 17.23
C ASP A 50 -25.72 0.13 18.48
N MET A 51 -24.58 0.83 18.60
CA MET A 51 -23.58 0.64 19.65
C MET A 51 -22.95 -0.77 19.66
N LEU A 52 -23.04 -1.50 18.54
CA LEU A 52 -22.41 -2.81 18.36
C LEU A 52 -21.26 -2.71 17.36
N PRO A 53 -20.28 -3.61 17.44
CA PRO A 53 -19.17 -3.60 16.50
C PRO A 53 -19.65 -4.05 15.12
N CYS A 54 -19.29 -3.28 14.10
CA CYS A 54 -19.53 -3.59 12.70
C CYS A 54 -18.22 -3.52 11.90
N LEU A 55 -18.20 -4.23 10.76
CA LEU A 55 -17.11 -4.11 9.78
C LEU A 55 -17.44 -2.95 8.86
N THR A 56 -16.46 -2.08 8.64
CA THR A 56 -16.52 -1.00 7.65
C THR A 56 -15.33 -1.11 6.72
N GLU A 57 -15.50 -0.64 5.49
CA GLU A 57 -14.35 -0.47 4.61
C GLU A 57 -13.41 0.60 5.19
N PRO A 58 -12.09 0.47 4.99
CA PRO A 58 -11.18 1.56 5.30
C PRO A 58 -11.53 2.79 4.45
N PRO A 59 -11.29 4.01 4.94
CA PRO A 59 -11.43 5.20 4.11
C PRO A 59 -10.51 5.08 2.89
N PRO A 60 -10.89 5.66 1.75
CA PRO A 60 -9.98 5.75 0.61
C PRO A 60 -8.70 6.51 1.03
N PRO A 61 -7.55 6.20 0.42
CA PRO A 61 -6.32 6.93 0.69
C PRO A 61 -6.51 8.43 0.43
N THR A 62 -5.84 9.24 1.26
CA THR A 62 -5.76 10.69 1.08
C THR A 62 -4.93 11.05 -0.15
N ALA A 63 -5.07 12.28 -0.64
CA ALA A 63 -4.24 12.77 -1.74
C ALA A 63 -2.73 12.70 -1.41
N GLU A 64 -2.35 13.00 -0.17
CA GLU A 64 -0.96 12.93 0.30
C GLU A 64 -0.44 11.48 0.29
N GLU A 65 -1.25 10.51 0.73
CA GLU A 65 -0.90 9.09 0.66
C GLU A 65 -0.76 8.59 -0.78
N LEU A 66 -1.64 9.03 -1.70
CA LEU A 66 -1.53 8.69 -3.13
C LEU A 66 -0.28 9.28 -3.76
N ILE A 67 0.06 10.54 -3.44
CA ILE A 67 1.29 11.19 -3.91
C ILE A 67 2.52 10.43 -3.40
N SER A 68 2.57 10.10 -2.10
CA SER A 68 3.67 9.34 -1.50
C SER A 68 3.84 7.97 -2.16
N GLN A 69 2.74 7.24 -2.40
CA GLN A 69 2.78 5.96 -3.12
C GLN A 69 3.28 6.10 -4.56
N ALA A 70 2.89 7.17 -5.26
CA ALA A 70 3.36 7.46 -6.60
C ALA A 70 4.87 7.80 -6.60
N GLU A 71 5.35 8.56 -5.63
CA GLU A 71 6.77 8.87 -5.47
C GLU A 71 7.61 7.62 -5.21
N ASP A 72 7.15 6.75 -4.31
CA ASP A 72 7.82 5.47 -4.01
C ASP A 72 7.90 4.59 -5.26
N LYS A 73 6.80 4.50 -6.01
CA LYS A 73 6.76 3.76 -7.27
C LYS A 73 7.74 4.35 -8.29
N ARG A 74 7.74 5.68 -8.48
CA ARG A 74 8.68 6.37 -9.39
C ARG A 74 10.13 6.12 -8.98
N SER A 75 10.42 6.16 -7.67
CA SER A 75 11.75 5.90 -7.11
C SER A 75 12.21 4.47 -7.42
N ARG A 76 11.35 3.47 -7.17
CA ARG A 76 11.63 2.06 -7.47
C ARG A 76 11.91 1.81 -8.95
N LEU A 77 11.06 2.32 -9.85
CA LEU A 77 11.24 2.16 -11.29
C LEU A 77 12.50 2.85 -11.80
N ARG A 78 12.88 3.98 -11.19
CA ARG A 78 14.14 4.65 -11.50
C ARG A 78 15.35 3.82 -11.06
N ALA A 79 15.31 3.22 -9.87
CA ALA A 79 16.38 2.36 -9.39
C ALA A 79 16.55 1.12 -10.29
N GLU A 80 15.45 0.54 -10.77
CA GLU A 80 15.47 -0.53 -11.77
C GLU A 80 16.12 -0.09 -13.08
N ALA A 81 15.72 1.09 -13.60
CA ALA A 81 16.32 1.65 -14.80
C ALA A 81 17.82 1.95 -14.62
N ASP A 82 18.23 2.48 -13.48
CA ASP A 82 19.63 2.73 -13.16
C ASP A 82 20.42 1.42 -13.13
N ALA A 83 19.88 0.35 -12.53
CA ALA A 83 20.51 -0.96 -12.49
C ALA A 83 20.67 -1.60 -13.89
N ALA A 84 19.70 -1.40 -14.79
CA ALA A 84 19.80 -1.87 -16.17
C ALA A 84 20.79 -1.03 -17.01
N ILE A 85 20.85 0.28 -16.77
CA ILE A 85 21.73 1.20 -17.51
C ILE A 85 23.20 0.96 -17.19
N GLN A 86 23.57 0.66 -15.94
CA GLN A 86 24.97 0.53 -15.52
C GLN A 86 25.80 -0.42 -16.42
N PRO A 87 25.46 -1.71 -16.59
CA PRO A 87 26.28 -2.62 -17.40
C PRO A 87 26.30 -2.23 -18.90
N LEU A 88 25.19 -1.72 -19.42
CA LEU A 88 25.10 -1.24 -20.81
C LEU A 88 25.99 -0.01 -21.03
N GLN A 89 26.05 0.86 -20.02
CA GLN A 89 26.94 2.02 -20.02
C GLN A 89 28.41 1.59 -19.99
N ASP A 90 28.75 0.63 -19.14
CA ASP A 90 30.12 0.09 -19.03
C ASP A 90 30.58 -0.49 -20.38
N ALA A 91 29.74 -1.29 -21.04
CA ALA A 91 30.05 -1.85 -22.37
C ALA A 91 30.25 -0.74 -23.42
N SER A 92 29.42 0.31 -23.38
CA SER A 92 29.55 1.46 -24.26
C SER A 92 30.84 2.25 -24.01
N ASP A 93 31.20 2.47 -22.74
CA ASP A 93 32.37 3.24 -22.33
C ASP A 93 33.68 2.50 -22.61
N LEU A 94 33.65 1.17 -22.53
CA LEU A 94 34.73 0.28 -22.94
C LEU A 94 34.83 0.09 -24.46
N GLY A 95 33.86 0.59 -25.23
CA GLY A 95 33.82 0.44 -26.68
C GLY A 95 33.58 -1.00 -27.16
N ILE A 96 32.97 -1.84 -26.31
CA ILE A 96 32.68 -3.25 -26.60
C ILE A 96 31.18 -3.56 -26.68
N ALA A 97 30.32 -2.53 -26.56
CA ALA A 97 28.88 -2.68 -26.70
C ALA A 97 28.50 -3.23 -28.09
N THR A 98 27.60 -4.20 -28.09
CA THR A 98 26.89 -4.68 -29.28
C THR A 98 25.84 -3.66 -29.74
N ASP A 99 25.37 -3.78 -30.99
CA ASP A 99 24.29 -2.93 -31.52
C ASP A 99 22.99 -3.06 -30.71
N ASP A 100 22.72 -4.26 -30.18
CA ASP A 100 21.58 -4.54 -29.31
C ASP A 100 21.72 -3.83 -27.96
N GLU A 101 22.88 -3.93 -27.30
CA GLU A 101 23.15 -3.23 -26.04
C GLU A 101 23.10 -1.71 -26.20
N ALA A 102 23.60 -1.18 -27.32
CA ALA A 102 23.51 0.25 -27.64
C ALA A 102 22.04 0.70 -27.79
N SER A 103 21.22 -0.11 -28.45
CA SER A 103 19.77 0.14 -28.61
C SER A 103 19.04 0.07 -27.27
N GLN A 104 19.34 -0.93 -26.45
CA GLN A 104 18.79 -1.07 -25.09
C GLN A 104 19.19 0.11 -24.19
N LEU A 105 20.45 0.56 -24.25
CA LEU A 105 20.92 1.71 -23.47
C LEU A 105 20.11 2.97 -23.78
N VAL A 106 19.82 3.21 -25.07
CA VAL A 106 18.96 4.33 -25.49
C VAL A 106 17.54 4.17 -24.97
N ALA A 107 16.95 2.97 -25.06
CA ALA A 107 15.61 2.69 -24.58
C ALA A 107 15.47 2.91 -23.06
N TRP A 108 16.38 2.35 -22.26
CA TRP A 108 16.41 2.52 -20.81
C TRP A 108 16.64 3.98 -20.38
N ARG A 109 17.52 4.72 -21.06
CA ARG A 109 17.72 6.15 -20.80
C ARG A 109 16.45 6.97 -21.09
N LYS A 110 15.76 6.69 -22.20
CA LYS A 110 14.46 7.34 -22.52
C LYS A 110 13.44 7.03 -21.44
N TYR A 111 13.30 5.76 -21.05
CA TYR A 111 12.42 5.31 -19.98
C TYR A 111 12.68 6.06 -18.66
N ARG A 112 13.95 6.11 -18.21
CA ARG A 112 14.34 6.84 -17.00
C ARG A 112 13.98 8.32 -17.05
N VAL A 113 14.18 8.98 -18.19
CA VAL A 113 13.79 10.40 -18.39
C VAL A 113 12.28 10.57 -18.36
N MET A 114 11.51 9.66 -18.97
CA MET A 114 10.04 9.70 -18.91
C MET A 114 9.55 9.57 -17.47
N LEU A 115 10.13 8.67 -16.67
CA LEU A 115 9.82 8.55 -15.24
C LEU A 115 10.09 9.86 -14.48
N MET A 116 11.20 10.56 -14.76
CA MET A 116 11.52 11.83 -14.10
C MET A 116 10.52 12.95 -14.41
N ARG A 117 9.83 12.87 -15.56
CA ARG A 117 8.86 13.88 -16.01
C ARG A 117 7.45 13.62 -15.47
N ILE A 118 7.20 12.48 -14.83
CA ILE A 118 5.91 12.18 -14.22
C ILE A 118 5.64 13.18 -13.10
N ASN A 119 4.53 13.89 -13.22
CA ASN A 119 3.95 14.64 -12.12
C ASN A 119 3.16 13.69 -11.21
N VAL A 120 3.64 13.49 -9.99
CA VAL A 120 3.04 12.61 -8.98
C VAL A 120 1.83 13.23 -8.29
N GLU A 121 1.61 14.53 -8.46
CA GLU A 121 0.45 15.24 -7.91
C GLU A 121 -0.85 14.94 -8.69
N ASP A 122 -0.75 14.35 -9.89
CA ASP A 122 -1.90 13.88 -10.65
C ASP A 122 -2.44 12.57 -10.06
N THR A 123 -3.21 12.70 -8.99
CA THR A 123 -3.72 11.57 -8.18
C THR A 123 -4.87 10.80 -8.82
N VAL A 124 -5.40 11.25 -9.96
CA VAL A 124 -6.57 10.62 -10.61
C VAL A 124 -6.15 9.42 -11.45
N SER A 125 -5.07 9.53 -12.24
CA SER A 125 -4.54 8.44 -13.04
C SER A 125 -3.17 8.77 -13.63
N ILE A 126 -2.10 8.23 -13.04
CA ILE A 126 -0.74 8.39 -13.56
C ILE A 126 -0.46 7.33 -14.64
N ALA A 127 -0.19 7.79 -15.86
CA ALA A 127 0.29 6.95 -16.95
C ALA A 127 1.79 6.65 -16.80
N TRP A 128 2.11 5.45 -16.32
CA TRP A 128 3.50 4.99 -16.20
C TRP A 128 4.03 4.54 -17.57
N PRO A 129 5.27 4.92 -17.95
CA PRO A 129 5.88 4.43 -19.18
C PRO A 129 6.06 2.90 -19.11
N GLU A 130 6.04 2.25 -20.27
CA GLU A 130 6.32 0.82 -20.39
C GLU A 130 7.80 0.54 -20.18
N VAL A 131 8.10 -0.54 -19.47
CA VAL A 131 9.48 -0.98 -19.22
C VAL A 131 10.06 -1.51 -20.54
N PRO A 132 11.25 -1.06 -20.97
CA PRO A 132 11.87 -1.54 -22.20
C PRO A 132 12.37 -2.99 -22.04
N VAL A 133 12.42 -3.71 -23.16
CA VAL A 133 12.87 -5.11 -23.29
C VAL A 133 14.24 -5.16 -23.95
#